data_AF-A0A661IR97-F1
#
_entry.id   AF-A0A661IR97-F1
#
_cell.length_a   1.000
_cell.length_b   1.000
_cell.length_c   1.000
_cell.angle_alpha   90.00
_cell.angle_beta   90.00
_cell.angle_gamma   90.00
#
_symmetry.space_group_name_H-M   'P 1'
#
loop_
_entity.id
_entity.type
_entity.pdbx_description
1 polymer ?
#
loop_
_entity_poly.entity_id
_entity_poly.type
_entity_poly.pdbx_seq_one_letter_code
_entity_poly.pdbx_strand_id
1 'polypeptide(L)'
;NEHGFVKESSPLATDRKGVFVAGCALEPMNIKDSISTGLGAALRCLEGSGRFSGLAVNLDEERYGSVLEDLGIEVRRDAPLRLSSSGRPVFRWKDNGGPYLFLLDVPQVEQRFLWEYLSLAFLERALELRERGERVFVLSSGVLTPSYDELLYERARRKGVIFLDIKEGEEILEEARTIYRAEEVLEAIGDGAFLIQYRSEPQLRFTPHRWDRGSYLFGFRRYPRSKRWEGREFYGALAELLMERYEEITVAEVDEERCSGCEQCLRACPHDAIRMVERRSLPLLFGPSPEGVGFVAQIDEDLCQGGGLCANVCPADAIRLKDEEDLTTFQTPQAAPGAYASP
;
A
#
# COMPACT_ATOMS: atom_id res chain seq x y z
N ASN A 1 -1.66 27.09 -9.98
CA ASN A 1 -2.05 26.79 -11.37
C ASN A 1 -3.32 27.58 -11.66
N GLU A 2 -3.93 27.41 -12.83
CA GLU A 2 -5.15 28.14 -13.23
C GLU A 2 -6.38 27.86 -12.35
N HIS A 3 -6.34 26.78 -11.56
CA HIS A 3 -7.42 26.36 -10.66
C HIS A 3 -7.20 26.77 -9.20
N GLY A 4 -6.16 27.57 -8.90
CA GLY A 4 -5.87 28.05 -7.55
C GLY A 4 -5.09 27.07 -6.66
N PHE A 5 -4.67 25.91 -7.18
CA PHE A 5 -3.79 24.98 -6.46
C PHE A 5 -2.31 25.32 -6.68
N VAL A 6 -1.43 24.82 -5.82
CA VAL A 6 0.01 24.99 -5.97
C VAL A 6 0.50 24.22 -7.20
N LYS A 7 1.34 24.86 -8.01
CA LYS A 7 1.95 24.21 -9.18
C LYS A 7 3.23 23.50 -8.74
N GLU A 8 3.30 22.20 -8.98
CA GLU A 8 4.51 21.42 -8.76
C GLU A 8 5.54 21.67 -9.88
N SER A 9 6.82 21.84 -9.51
CA SER A 9 7.95 21.81 -10.46
C SER A 9 8.50 20.40 -10.66
N SER A 10 8.40 19.59 -9.61
CA SER A 10 8.65 18.14 -9.55
C SER A 10 7.73 17.58 -8.46
N PRO A 11 7.55 16.25 -8.35
CA PRO A 11 6.61 15.70 -7.37
C PRO A 11 6.84 16.28 -5.96
N LEU A 12 5.78 16.86 -5.39
CA LEU A 12 5.72 17.50 -4.07
C LEU A 12 6.60 18.76 -3.89
N ALA A 13 7.32 19.22 -4.90
CA ALA A 13 8.15 20.42 -4.83
C ALA A 13 7.50 21.62 -5.53
N THR A 14 7.60 22.79 -4.91
CA THR A 14 7.19 24.05 -5.53
C THR A 14 8.32 24.66 -6.36
N ASP A 15 8.01 25.71 -7.10
CA ASP A 15 9.00 26.54 -7.81
C ASP A 15 9.98 27.26 -6.86
N ARG A 16 9.64 27.37 -5.57
CA ARG A 16 10.52 27.90 -4.54
C ARG A 16 11.35 26.78 -3.92
N LYS A 17 12.67 26.86 -4.11
CA LYS A 17 13.64 25.90 -3.53
C LYS A 17 13.45 25.74 -2.02
N GLY A 18 13.38 24.49 -1.57
CA GLY A 18 13.19 24.13 -0.16
C GLY A 18 11.76 24.27 0.35
N VAL A 19 10.80 24.62 -0.51
CA VAL A 19 9.38 24.66 -0.18
C VAL A 19 8.68 23.51 -0.89
N PHE A 20 8.08 22.63 -0.10
CA PHE A 20 7.35 21.45 -0.54
C PHE A 20 5.87 21.59 -0.24
N VAL A 21 5.05 20.82 -0.94
CA VAL A 21 3.60 20.93 -0.89
C VAL A 21 2.95 19.54 -0.82
N ALA A 22 1.83 19.45 -0.10
CA ALA A 22 1.11 18.22 0.15
C ALA A 22 -0.40 18.48 0.30
N GLY A 23 -1.18 17.39 0.31
CA GLY A 23 -2.61 17.43 0.61
C GLY A 23 -3.41 18.30 -0.37
N CYS A 24 -4.52 18.84 0.12
CA CYS A 24 -5.46 19.63 -0.70
C CYS A 24 -4.88 20.91 -1.31
N ALA A 25 -3.65 21.31 -0.95
CA ALA A 25 -2.96 22.40 -1.64
C ALA A 25 -2.53 22.01 -3.07
N LEU A 26 -2.35 20.72 -3.35
CA LEU A 26 -2.03 20.19 -4.68
C LEU A 26 -3.27 20.08 -5.57
N GLU A 27 -4.34 19.52 -5.01
CA GLU A 27 -5.62 19.24 -5.66
C GLU A 27 -6.61 18.59 -4.68
N PRO A 28 -7.92 18.48 -4.98
CA PRO A 28 -8.85 17.72 -4.17
C PRO A 28 -8.44 16.24 -4.10
N MET A 29 -8.34 15.69 -2.90
CA MET A 29 -7.90 14.30 -2.71
C MET A 29 -8.51 13.68 -1.46
N ASN A 30 -8.49 12.35 -1.39
CA ASN A 30 -8.94 11.61 -0.22
C ASN A 30 -7.91 11.66 0.92
N ILE A 31 -8.30 11.17 2.10
CA ILE A 31 -7.47 11.17 3.30
C ILE A 31 -6.14 10.42 3.08
N LYS A 32 -6.17 9.24 2.44
CA LYS A 32 -4.97 8.42 2.21
C LYS A 32 -3.96 9.11 1.29
N ASP A 33 -4.44 9.81 0.27
CA ASP A 33 -3.62 10.58 -0.65
C ASP A 33 -3.05 11.82 0.04
N SER A 34 -3.82 12.45 0.92
CA SER A 34 -3.32 13.56 1.76
C SER A 34 -2.23 13.10 2.72
N ILE A 35 -2.37 11.92 3.33
CA ILE A 35 -1.33 11.33 4.19
C ILE A 35 -0.09 11.01 3.36
N SER A 36 -0.26 10.29 2.25
CA SER A 36 0.83 9.90 1.34
C SER A 36 1.65 11.11 0.87
N THR A 37 0.98 12.16 0.38
CA THR A 37 1.64 13.39 -0.06
C THR A 37 2.27 14.16 1.10
N GLY A 38 1.65 14.15 2.29
CA GLY A 38 2.22 14.75 3.50
C GLY A 38 3.52 14.10 3.93
N LEU A 39 3.53 12.76 3.97
CA LEU A 39 4.72 11.96 4.23
C LEU A 39 5.82 12.23 3.20
N GLY A 40 5.46 12.23 1.92
CA GLY A 40 6.39 12.53 0.86
C GLY A 40 6.98 13.94 0.95
N ALA A 41 6.17 14.96 1.23
CA ALA A 41 6.67 16.34 1.38
C ALA A 41 7.60 16.47 2.59
N ALA A 42 7.31 15.77 3.70
CA ALA A 42 8.17 15.74 4.87
C ALA A 42 9.52 15.06 4.57
N LEU A 43 9.51 13.96 3.82
CA LEU A 43 10.72 13.31 3.34
C LEU A 43 11.55 14.24 2.44
N ARG A 44 10.89 14.98 1.54
CA ARG A 44 11.55 15.97 0.68
C ARG A 44 12.26 17.07 1.48
N CYS A 45 11.76 17.43 2.67
CA CYS A 45 12.47 18.35 3.58
C CYS A 45 13.80 17.81 4.11
N LEU A 46 14.00 16.48 4.07
CA LEU A 46 15.22 15.82 4.54
C LEU A 46 16.27 15.64 3.43
N GLU A 47 15.95 16.01 2.20
CA GLU A 47 16.90 15.94 1.08
C GLU A 47 18.16 16.75 1.38
N GLY A 48 19.33 16.12 1.20
CA GLY A 48 20.63 16.74 1.52
C GLY A 48 20.95 16.83 3.01
N SER A 49 20.12 16.30 3.92
CA SER A 49 20.40 16.26 5.36
C SER A 49 21.36 15.15 5.79
N GLY A 50 21.66 14.18 4.91
CA GLY A 50 22.45 12.99 5.23
C GLY A 50 21.72 11.95 6.08
N ARG A 51 20.44 12.15 6.43
CA ARG A 51 19.65 11.18 7.23
C ARG A 51 19.40 9.83 6.56
N PHE A 52 19.62 9.78 5.25
CA PHE A 52 19.47 8.59 4.44
C PHE A 52 20.73 7.73 4.37
N SER A 53 21.88 8.26 4.81
CA SER A 53 23.16 7.55 4.72
C SER A 53 23.11 6.22 5.47
N GLY A 54 23.62 5.17 4.83
CA GLY A 54 23.62 3.80 5.35
C GLY A 54 22.28 3.07 5.21
N LEU A 55 21.26 3.69 4.60
CA LEU A 55 20.04 3.01 4.21
C LEU A 55 20.29 2.24 2.91
N ALA A 56 19.86 0.98 2.88
CA ALA A 56 19.85 0.19 1.67
C ALA A 56 18.45 -0.32 1.36
N VAL A 57 18.05 -0.27 0.09
CA VAL A 57 16.76 -0.76 -0.38
C VAL A 57 16.91 -1.68 -1.59
N ASN A 58 16.07 -2.69 -1.64
CA ASN A 58 15.85 -3.53 -2.80
C ASN A 58 14.74 -2.88 -3.63
N LEU A 59 15.08 -2.52 -4.86
CA LEU A 59 14.22 -1.80 -5.77
C LEU A 59 13.89 -2.70 -6.97
N ASP A 60 12.61 -2.87 -7.27
CA ASP A 60 12.18 -3.64 -8.44
C ASP A 60 12.22 -2.83 -9.76
N GLU A 61 12.20 -1.51 -9.66
CA GLU A 61 12.06 -0.61 -10.80
C GLU A 61 13.25 0.37 -10.91
N GLU A 62 14.19 0.08 -11.82
CA GLU A 62 15.47 0.80 -11.98
C GLU A 62 15.34 2.31 -12.22
N ARG A 63 14.19 2.80 -12.74
CA ARG A 63 13.99 4.23 -13.02
C ARG A 63 14.07 5.13 -11.80
N TYR A 64 13.91 4.57 -10.60
CA TYR A 64 14.03 5.28 -9.33
C TYR A 64 15.44 5.21 -8.71
N GLY A 65 16.36 4.44 -9.30
CA GLY A 65 17.71 4.24 -8.77
C GLY A 65 18.49 5.55 -8.63
N SER A 66 18.50 6.39 -9.66
CA SER A 66 19.21 7.69 -9.61
C SER A 66 18.64 8.63 -8.55
N VAL A 67 17.32 8.61 -8.34
CA VAL A 67 16.68 9.43 -7.30
C VAL A 67 17.10 8.94 -5.91
N LEU A 68 17.20 7.63 -5.70
CA LEU A 68 17.67 7.07 -4.43
C LEU A 68 19.15 7.36 -4.18
N GLU A 69 19.99 7.28 -5.21
CA GLU A 69 21.40 7.64 -5.15
C GLU A 69 21.59 9.12 -4.77
N ASP A 70 20.82 10.03 -5.37
CA ASP A 70 20.83 11.47 -5.04
C ASP A 70 20.41 11.73 -3.58
N LEU A 71 19.52 10.89 -3.04
CA LEU A 71 19.14 10.93 -1.63
C LEU A 71 20.20 10.34 -0.70
N GLY A 72 21.20 9.62 -1.23
CA GLY A 72 22.22 8.92 -0.45
C GLY A 72 21.75 7.56 0.07
N ILE A 73 20.79 6.93 -0.62
CA ILE A 73 20.26 5.59 -0.34
C ILE A 73 20.92 4.59 -1.29
N GLU A 74 21.45 3.50 -0.74
CA GLU A 74 22.08 2.44 -1.51
C GLU A 74 21.02 1.50 -2.11
N VAL A 75 21.13 1.19 -3.40
CA VAL A 75 20.29 0.16 -4.03
C VAL A 75 21.02 -1.17 -4.01
N ARG A 76 20.49 -2.16 -3.28
CA ARG A 76 21.07 -3.50 -3.17
C ARG A 76 19.99 -4.58 -3.26
N ARG A 77 20.24 -5.63 -4.03
CA ARG A 77 19.25 -6.71 -4.26
C ARG A 77 18.93 -7.53 -3.00
N ASP A 78 19.86 -7.60 -2.06
CA ASP A 78 19.78 -8.33 -0.80
C ASP A 78 19.35 -7.46 0.38
N ALA A 79 19.03 -6.18 0.14
CA ALA A 79 18.57 -5.30 1.21
C ALA A 79 17.22 -5.77 1.79
N PRO A 80 17.05 -5.72 3.13
CA PRO A 80 15.82 -6.18 3.79
C PRO A 80 14.62 -5.28 3.49
N LEU A 81 14.86 -3.99 3.24
CA LEU A 81 13.81 -3.04 2.89
C LEU A 81 13.54 -3.10 1.39
N ARG A 82 12.30 -3.34 1.00
CA ARG A 82 11.83 -3.52 -0.37
C ARG A 82 10.91 -2.37 -0.76
N LEU A 83 11.28 -1.67 -1.82
CA LEU A 83 10.42 -0.71 -2.50
C LEU A 83 9.98 -1.32 -3.82
N SER A 84 8.67 -1.50 -3.96
CA SER A 84 8.11 -2.17 -5.12
C SER A 84 7.03 -1.34 -5.80
N SER A 85 7.07 -1.33 -7.12
CA SER A 85 6.13 -0.63 -7.99
C SER A 85 5.78 -1.47 -9.19
N SER A 86 4.80 -1.02 -9.95
CA SER A 86 4.57 -1.55 -11.28
C SER A 86 4.18 -0.42 -12.22
N GLY A 87 4.64 -0.54 -13.46
CA GLY A 87 4.12 0.29 -14.55
C GLY A 87 2.67 -0.09 -14.85
N ARG A 88 1.94 0.84 -15.48
CA ARG A 88 0.65 0.51 -16.08
C ARG A 88 0.83 -0.61 -17.11
N PRO A 89 -0.03 -1.64 -17.11
CA PRO A 89 0.01 -2.68 -18.13
C PRO A 89 -0.26 -2.05 -19.51
N VAL A 90 0.52 -2.47 -20.49
CA VAL A 90 0.31 -2.06 -21.88
C VAL A 90 -0.69 -3.03 -22.50
N PHE A 91 -1.91 -2.54 -22.73
CA PHE A 91 -2.92 -3.29 -23.46
C PHE A 91 -3.11 -2.69 -24.87
N ARG A 92 -3.47 -3.52 -25.84
CA ARG A 92 -3.59 -3.12 -27.24
C ARG A 92 -5.06 -3.08 -27.65
N TRP A 93 -5.53 -1.91 -28.04
CA TRP A 93 -6.86 -1.72 -28.58
C TRP A 93 -7.00 -2.40 -29.95
N LYS A 94 -7.96 -3.32 -30.09
CA LYS A 94 -8.32 -3.90 -31.38
C LYS A 94 -9.18 -2.90 -32.15
N ASP A 95 -8.67 -2.36 -33.25
CA ASP A 95 -9.33 -1.28 -34.00
C ASP A 95 -9.86 -1.80 -35.34
N ASN A 96 -11.18 -1.81 -35.49
CA ASN A 96 -11.85 -2.24 -36.72
C ASN A 96 -12.43 -1.05 -37.52
N GLY A 97 -12.19 0.18 -37.09
CA GLY A 97 -12.78 1.41 -37.64
C GLY A 97 -14.06 1.86 -36.93
N GLY A 98 -14.41 3.13 -37.10
CA GLY A 98 -15.57 3.77 -36.46
C GLY A 98 -16.92 3.44 -37.10
N PRO A 99 -18.04 3.68 -36.38
CA PRO A 99 -18.13 4.33 -35.07
C PRO A 99 -17.66 3.43 -33.91
N TYR A 100 -17.14 4.06 -32.85
CA TYR A 100 -16.57 3.41 -31.67
C TYR A 100 -17.51 3.49 -30.47
N LEU A 101 -17.68 2.38 -29.76
CA LEU A 101 -18.45 2.28 -28.52
C LEU A 101 -17.56 1.74 -27.41
N PHE A 102 -17.55 2.44 -26.28
CA PHE A 102 -16.87 2.01 -25.06
C PHE A 102 -17.92 1.56 -24.05
N LEU A 103 -17.85 0.30 -23.63
CA LEU A 103 -18.72 -0.30 -22.62
C LEU A 103 -17.95 -0.35 -21.30
N LEU A 104 -18.14 0.67 -20.46
CA LEU A 104 -17.47 0.76 -19.16
C LEU A 104 -18.22 -0.04 -18.09
N ASP A 105 -19.55 -0.13 -18.21
CA ASP A 105 -20.41 -0.80 -17.24
C ASP A 105 -20.44 -2.32 -17.45
N VAL A 106 -19.90 -3.06 -16.49
CA VAL A 106 -19.90 -4.51 -16.47
C VAL A 106 -20.59 -4.96 -15.19
N PRO A 107 -21.72 -5.68 -15.27
CA PRO A 107 -22.53 -6.04 -14.10
C PRO A 107 -21.86 -7.03 -13.12
N GLN A 108 -20.62 -7.47 -13.36
CA GLN A 108 -19.89 -8.45 -12.52
C GLN A 108 -18.42 -8.06 -12.23
N VAL A 109 -18.04 -6.78 -12.20
CA VAL A 109 -16.64 -6.45 -11.85
C VAL A 109 -16.39 -6.71 -10.35
N GLU A 110 -15.83 -7.89 -10.05
CA GLU A 110 -15.29 -8.23 -8.72
C GLU A 110 -14.23 -7.21 -8.25
N GLN A 111 -13.66 -6.46 -9.19
CA GLN A 111 -12.57 -5.50 -9.02
C GLN A 111 -13.03 -4.03 -9.12
N ARG A 112 -14.13 -3.64 -8.46
CA ARG A 112 -14.66 -2.24 -8.47
C ARG A 112 -13.62 -1.18 -8.10
N PHE A 113 -12.58 -1.54 -7.36
CA PHE A 113 -11.47 -0.61 -7.05
C PHE A 113 -10.73 -0.12 -8.30
N LEU A 114 -10.77 -0.84 -9.43
CA LEU A 114 -10.15 -0.45 -10.70
C LEU A 114 -10.94 0.62 -11.48
N TRP A 115 -12.12 1.00 -11.00
CA TRP A 115 -13.04 1.86 -11.75
C TRP A 115 -12.46 3.22 -12.13
N GLU A 116 -11.63 3.81 -11.26
CA GLU A 116 -10.86 5.04 -11.55
C GLU A 116 -9.93 4.85 -12.75
N TYR A 117 -9.19 3.74 -12.78
CA TYR A 117 -8.28 3.44 -13.88
C TYR A 117 -8.99 3.12 -15.19
N LEU A 118 -10.06 2.31 -15.14
CA LEU A 118 -10.85 1.97 -16.32
C LEU A 118 -11.47 3.23 -16.96
N SER A 119 -12.07 4.09 -16.13
CA SER A 119 -12.60 5.39 -16.54
C SER A 119 -11.54 6.21 -17.25
N LEU A 120 -10.34 6.32 -16.66
CA LEU A 120 -9.24 7.05 -17.23
C LEU A 120 -8.76 6.48 -18.57
N ALA A 121 -8.53 5.16 -18.64
CA ALA A 121 -8.04 4.49 -19.85
C ALA A 121 -9.02 4.65 -21.02
N PHE A 122 -10.32 4.56 -20.73
CA PHE A 122 -11.38 4.74 -21.71
C PHE A 122 -11.43 6.19 -22.20
N LEU A 123 -11.31 7.17 -21.30
CA LEU A 123 -11.29 8.58 -21.65
C LEU A 123 -10.07 8.97 -22.48
N GLU A 124 -8.88 8.50 -22.11
CA GLU A 124 -7.64 8.73 -22.86
C GLU A 124 -7.81 8.25 -24.32
N ARG A 125 -8.31 7.03 -24.51
CA ARG A 125 -8.52 6.46 -25.85
C ARG A 125 -9.68 7.10 -26.59
N ALA A 126 -10.79 7.39 -25.93
CA ALA A 126 -11.95 8.04 -26.53
C ALA A 126 -11.58 9.43 -27.06
N LEU A 127 -10.83 10.21 -26.28
CA LEU A 127 -10.34 11.52 -26.69
C LEU A 127 -9.39 11.40 -27.89
N GLU A 128 -8.44 10.46 -27.86
CA GLU A 128 -7.53 10.21 -28.99
C GLU A 128 -8.29 9.93 -30.29
N LEU A 129 -9.32 9.07 -30.25
CA LEU A 129 -10.15 8.73 -31.40
C LEU A 129 -10.98 9.94 -31.88
N ARG A 130 -11.55 10.72 -30.95
CA ARG A 130 -12.27 11.95 -31.30
C ARG A 130 -11.37 12.98 -31.98
N GLU A 131 -10.12 13.10 -31.54
CA GLU A 131 -9.15 14.00 -32.17
C GLU A 131 -8.78 13.58 -33.60
N ARG A 132 -8.90 12.28 -33.92
CA ARG A 132 -8.80 11.77 -35.30
C ARG A 132 -10.07 12.00 -36.14
N GLY A 133 -11.13 12.57 -35.55
CA GLY A 133 -12.40 12.86 -36.23
C GLY A 133 -13.44 11.74 -36.16
N GLU A 134 -13.14 10.65 -35.44
CA GLU A 134 -14.00 9.47 -35.36
C GLU A 134 -15.21 9.70 -34.47
N ARG A 135 -16.35 9.06 -34.74
CA ARG A 135 -17.51 9.09 -33.83
C ARG A 135 -17.30 8.15 -32.64
N VAL A 136 -17.37 8.68 -31.43
CA VAL A 136 -17.09 7.94 -30.19
C VAL A 136 -18.23 8.10 -29.20
N PHE A 137 -18.71 6.96 -28.71
CA PHE A 137 -19.73 6.84 -27.69
C PHE A 137 -19.14 6.13 -26.48
N VAL A 138 -19.40 6.65 -25.28
CA VAL A 138 -19.03 6.01 -24.01
C VAL A 138 -20.32 5.72 -23.25
N LEU A 139 -20.51 4.44 -22.96
CA LEU A 139 -21.67 3.89 -22.29
C LEU A 139 -21.27 3.47 -20.88
N SER A 140 -21.89 4.07 -19.87
CA SER A 140 -21.50 3.89 -18.48
C SER A 140 -22.64 4.25 -17.53
N SER A 141 -22.76 3.53 -16.42
CA SER A 141 -23.57 3.89 -15.24
C SER A 141 -22.96 5.03 -14.40
N GLY A 142 -21.70 5.40 -14.68
CA GLY A 142 -21.00 6.49 -14.01
C GLY A 142 -19.50 6.47 -14.26
N VAL A 143 -18.96 7.55 -14.82
CA VAL A 143 -17.51 7.73 -15.01
C VAL A 143 -16.90 8.26 -13.72
N LEU A 144 -15.82 7.63 -13.23
CA LEU A 144 -15.12 8.07 -12.01
C LEU A 144 -13.78 8.73 -12.37
N THR A 145 -13.75 10.05 -12.26
CA THR A 145 -12.61 10.89 -12.61
C THR A 145 -12.26 11.85 -11.48
N PRO A 146 -11.53 11.41 -10.45
CA PRO A 146 -11.21 12.27 -9.33
C PRO A 146 -10.25 13.39 -9.75
N SER A 147 -10.52 14.59 -9.24
CA SER A 147 -9.60 15.72 -9.31
C SER A 147 -9.19 16.10 -10.74
N TYR A 148 -7.90 16.16 -11.09
CA TYR A 148 -7.45 16.54 -12.43
C TYR A 148 -7.92 15.59 -13.54
N ASP A 149 -8.29 14.35 -13.20
CA ASP A 149 -8.84 13.42 -14.18
C ASP A 149 -10.25 13.88 -14.62
N GLU A 150 -10.95 14.72 -13.83
CA GLU A 150 -12.23 15.36 -14.23
C GLU A 150 -12.04 16.34 -15.39
N LEU A 151 -10.89 17.02 -15.46
CA LEU A 151 -10.57 17.91 -16.57
C LEU A 151 -10.42 17.14 -17.89
N LEU A 152 -9.97 15.88 -17.82
CA LEU A 152 -9.90 15.01 -19.00
C LEU A 152 -11.31 14.62 -19.45
N TYR A 153 -12.20 14.26 -18.52
CA TYR A 153 -13.61 13.99 -18.80
C TYR A 153 -14.30 15.19 -19.44
N GLU A 154 -14.12 16.39 -18.87
CA GLU A 154 -14.68 17.63 -19.42
C GLU A 154 -14.16 17.91 -20.83
N ARG A 155 -12.86 17.73 -21.05
CA ARG A 155 -12.24 17.89 -22.38
C ARG A 155 -12.83 16.92 -23.39
N ALA A 156 -12.99 15.65 -23.03
CA ALA A 156 -13.60 14.62 -23.87
C ALA A 156 -15.02 15.03 -24.30
N ARG A 157 -15.84 15.52 -23.35
CA ARG A 157 -17.19 16.04 -23.64
C ARG A 157 -17.17 17.22 -24.61
N ARG A 158 -16.31 18.21 -24.35
CA ARG A 158 -16.19 19.41 -25.21
C ARG A 158 -15.74 19.08 -26.63
N LYS A 159 -14.93 18.02 -26.81
CA LYS A 159 -14.51 17.49 -28.13
C LYS A 159 -15.58 16.62 -28.81
N GLY A 160 -16.72 16.41 -28.16
CA GLY A 160 -17.85 15.68 -28.71
C GLY A 160 -17.75 14.17 -28.56
N VAL A 161 -17.03 13.66 -27.54
CA VAL A 161 -17.32 12.30 -27.05
C VAL A 161 -18.75 12.33 -26.50
N ILE A 162 -19.60 11.41 -26.96
CA ILE A 162 -20.98 11.30 -26.51
C ILE A 162 -21.02 10.31 -25.35
N PHE A 163 -21.45 10.78 -24.17
CA PHE A 163 -21.64 9.94 -23.00
C PHE A 163 -23.12 9.59 -22.90
N LEU A 164 -23.39 8.29 -22.82
CA LEU A 164 -24.72 7.72 -22.68
C LEU A 164 -24.78 7.03 -21.32
N ASP A 165 -25.70 7.50 -20.50
CA ASP A 165 -25.98 6.91 -19.19
C ASP A 165 -26.97 5.76 -19.37
N ILE A 166 -26.61 4.56 -18.88
CA ILE A 166 -27.48 3.38 -18.93
C ILE A 166 -28.07 3.14 -17.55
N LYS A 167 -29.37 2.85 -17.54
CA LYS A 167 -30.05 2.33 -16.35
C LYS A 167 -30.07 0.81 -16.38
N GLU A 168 -30.03 0.19 -15.20
CA GLU A 168 -30.16 -1.27 -15.06
C GLU A 168 -31.35 -1.81 -15.87
N GLY A 169 -31.07 -2.75 -16.79
CA GLY A 169 -32.08 -3.44 -17.59
C GLY A 169 -32.34 -2.89 -19.01
N GLU A 170 -31.60 -1.88 -19.47
CA GLU A 170 -31.69 -1.39 -20.86
C GLU A 170 -30.86 -2.25 -21.83
N GLU A 171 -31.44 -2.58 -23.00
CA GLU A 171 -30.75 -3.35 -24.05
C GLU A 171 -29.84 -2.44 -24.88
N ILE A 172 -28.59 -2.87 -25.07
CA ILE A 172 -27.60 -2.18 -25.89
C ILE A 172 -27.74 -2.64 -27.34
N LEU A 173 -28.17 -1.75 -28.23
CA LEU A 173 -28.11 -1.98 -29.68
C LEU A 173 -26.68 -1.74 -30.17
N GLU A 174 -25.94 -2.84 -30.39
CA GLU A 174 -24.54 -2.82 -30.85
C GLU A 174 -24.44 -2.51 -32.36
N GLU A 175 -24.68 -1.26 -32.76
CA GLU A 175 -24.44 -0.79 -34.14
C GLU A 175 -23.00 -0.30 -34.38
N ALA A 176 -22.15 -0.36 -33.35
CA ALA A 176 -20.77 0.10 -33.42
C ALA A 176 -19.86 -0.92 -34.13
N ARG A 177 -18.98 -0.41 -34.99
CA ARG A 177 -18.04 -1.25 -35.74
C ARG A 177 -16.87 -1.72 -34.88
N THR A 178 -16.49 -0.90 -33.89
CA THR A 178 -15.51 -1.26 -32.87
C THR A 178 -16.13 -1.06 -31.49
N ILE A 179 -16.10 -2.11 -30.67
CA ILE A 179 -16.60 -2.10 -29.31
C ILE A 179 -15.43 -2.41 -28.39
N TYR A 180 -15.22 -1.55 -27.40
CA TYR A 180 -14.22 -1.73 -26.36
C TYR A 180 -14.92 -2.04 -25.05
N ARG A 181 -14.57 -3.16 -24.43
CA ARG A 181 -15.20 -3.60 -23.19
C ARG A 181 -14.23 -3.51 -22.02
N ALA A 182 -14.72 -3.17 -20.83
CA ALA A 182 -13.86 -3.04 -19.67
C ALA A 182 -13.17 -4.37 -19.32
N GLU A 183 -13.83 -5.50 -19.57
CA GLU A 183 -13.28 -6.85 -19.41
C GLU A 183 -11.99 -7.05 -20.21
N GLU A 184 -11.89 -6.49 -21.42
CA GLU A 184 -10.67 -6.61 -22.24
C GLU A 184 -9.48 -5.90 -21.59
N VAL A 185 -9.74 -4.81 -20.85
CA VAL A 185 -8.71 -4.11 -20.09
C VAL A 185 -8.40 -4.86 -18.79
N LEU A 186 -9.41 -5.42 -18.13
CA LEU A 186 -9.24 -6.24 -16.93
C LEU A 186 -8.41 -7.50 -17.21
N GLU A 187 -8.64 -8.19 -18.33
CA GLU A 187 -7.83 -9.33 -18.77
C GLU A 187 -6.35 -8.96 -18.91
N ALA A 188 -6.05 -7.75 -19.41
CA ALA A 188 -4.68 -7.28 -19.56
C ALA A 188 -4.03 -6.88 -18.23
N ILE A 189 -4.82 -6.49 -17.23
CA ILE A 189 -4.36 -6.22 -15.86
C ILE A 189 -4.12 -7.54 -15.11
N GLY A 190 -4.95 -8.55 -15.38
CA GLY A 190 -4.93 -9.85 -14.72
C GLY A 190 -5.32 -9.79 -13.24
N ASP A 191 -5.10 -10.91 -12.53
CA ASP A 191 -5.38 -11.04 -11.09
C ASP A 191 -4.27 -10.41 -10.23
N GLY A 192 -3.82 -9.21 -10.61
CA GLY A 192 -2.78 -8.48 -9.91
C GLY A 192 -3.12 -8.29 -8.43
N ALA A 193 -2.20 -8.69 -7.54
CA ALA A 193 -2.31 -8.38 -6.12
C ALA A 193 -2.03 -6.88 -5.89
N PHE A 194 -3.10 -6.10 -5.79
CA PHE A 194 -3.03 -4.66 -5.50
C PHE A 194 -3.20 -4.39 -4.00
N LEU A 195 -2.34 -3.56 -3.42
CA LEU A 195 -2.38 -3.25 -1.97
C LEU A 195 -3.77 -2.80 -1.50
N ILE A 196 -4.47 -2.01 -2.33
CA ILE A 196 -5.79 -1.47 -2.01
C ILE A 196 -6.85 -2.56 -1.72
N GLN A 197 -6.67 -3.80 -2.20
CA GLN A 197 -7.62 -4.90 -2.01
C GLN A 197 -7.50 -5.60 -0.65
N TYR A 198 -6.29 -5.66 -0.09
CA TYR A 198 -6.00 -6.50 1.09
C TYR A 198 -6.17 -5.75 2.43
N ARG A 199 -6.70 -4.53 2.40
CA ARG A 199 -6.85 -3.70 3.60
C ARG A 199 -8.32 -3.64 3.99
N SER A 200 -8.69 -4.50 4.94
CA SER A 200 -10.03 -4.63 5.53
C SER A 200 -10.50 -3.39 6.31
N GLU A 201 -9.61 -2.42 6.60
CA GLU A 201 -9.96 -1.19 7.29
C GLU A 201 -9.31 0.04 6.61
N PRO A 202 -9.92 0.58 5.55
CA PRO A 202 -9.39 1.73 4.82
C PRO A 202 -9.21 3.00 5.67
N GLN A 203 -9.90 3.13 6.81
CA GLN A 203 -9.98 4.39 7.56
C GLN A 203 -9.17 4.43 8.87
N LEU A 204 -8.73 3.30 9.42
CA LEU A 204 -8.10 3.27 10.77
C LEU A 204 -6.57 3.20 10.76
N ARG A 205 -5.94 2.77 9.64
CA ARG A 205 -4.48 2.69 9.52
C ARG A 205 -3.92 3.84 8.67
N PHE A 206 -3.01 4.62 9.25
CA PHE A 206 -2.34 5.77 8.63
C PHE A 206 -1.14 5.41 7.72
N THR A 207 -1.01 4.16 7.27
CA THR A 207 0.09 3.68 6.40
C THR A 207 -0.42 3.34 4.98
N PRO A 208 -0.48 4.34 4.07
CA PRO A 208 -0.86 4.14 2.68
C PRO A 208 0.00 3.18 1.85
N HIS A 209 1.28 2.96 2.19
CA HIS A 209 2.23 2.27 1.32
C HIS A 209 2.74 0.94 1.87
N ARG A 210 2.74 0.74 3.19
CA ARG A 210 3.23 -0.50 3.82
C ARG A 210 2.38 -1.73 3.46
N TRP A 211 2.98 -2.71 2.78
CA TRP A 211 2.39 -4.05 2.56
C TRP A 211 2.60 -4.94 3.77
N ASP A 212 3.88 -5.13 4.14
CA ASP A 212 4.34 -5.80 5.35
C ASP A 212 5.53 -5.02 5.94
N ARG A 213 6.14 -5.52 7.02
CA ARG A 213 7.37 -4.93 7.56
C ARG A 213 8.49 -5.02 6.53
N GLY A 214 9.15 -3.89 6.30
CA GLY A 214 10.19 -3.78 5.29
C GLY A 214 9.70 -3.74 3.84
N SER A 215 8.45 -4.09 3.48
CA SER A 215 7.99 -3.99 2.08
C SER A 215 6.92 -2.94 1.84
N TYR A 216 7.21 -2.08 0.87
CA TYR A 216 6.45 -0.89 0.56
C TYR A 216 6.04 -0.87 -0.90
N LEU A 217 4.77 -0.57 -1.16
CA LEU A 217 4.19 -0.52 -2.49
C LEU A 217 3.80 0.92 -2.85
N PHE A 218 4.08 1.29 -4.10
CA PHE A 218 3.65 2.56 -4.67
C PHE A 218 3.28 2.41 -6.15
N GLY A 219 2.66 3.46 -6.72
CA GLY A 219 2.26 3.47 -8.11
C GLY A 219 1.14 2.45 -8.39
N PHE A 220 1.19 1.84 -9.57
CA PHE A 220 0.10 0.99 -10.05
C PHE A 220 -0.13 -0.23 -9.15
N ARG A 221 0.91 -0.78 -8.51
CA ARG A 221 0.83 -1.93 -7.59
C ARG A 221 0.15 -1.59 -6.27
N ARG A 222 0.25 -0.34 -5.82
CA ARG A 222 -0.45 0.13 -4.62
C ARG A 222 -1.92 0.40 -4.94
N TYR A 223 -2.17 1.22 -5.95
CA TYR A 223 -3.52 1.55 -6.40
C TYR A 223 -3.51 1.85 -7.91
N PRO A 224 -4.17 1.04 -8.76
CA PRO A 224 -4.30 1.30 -10.18
C PRO A 224 -4.99 2.63 -10.47
N ARG A 225 -4.23 3.62 -10.94
CA ARG A 225 -4.72 4.99 -11.16
C ARG A 225 -3.87 5.82 -12.12
N SER A 226 -4.10 7.13 -12.10
CA SER A 226 -3.38 8.08 -12.93
C SER A 226 -1.85 8.05 -12.71
N LYS A 227 -1.02 7.97 -13.77
CA LYS A 227 0.46 7.90 -13.66
C LYS A 227 1.04 9.11 -12.92
N ARG A 228 0.33 10.24 -12.97
CA ARG A 228 0.67 11.48 -12.24
C ARG A 228 0.87 11.26 -10.72
N TRP A 229 0.24 10.24 -10.13
CA TRP A 229 0.37 9.92 -8.71
C TRP A 229 1.67 9.22 -8.37
N GLU A 230 2.27 8.51 -9.32
CA GLU A 230 3.37 7.58 -9.09
C GLU A 230 4.56 8.24 -8.39
N GLY A 231 4.97 9.42 -8.86
CA GLY A 231 6.09 10.16 -8.26
C GLY A 231 5.79 10.68 -6.86
N ARG A 232 4.54 11.04 -6.55
CA ARG A 232 4.16 11.49 -5.20
C ARG A 232 4.10 10.31 -4.24
N GLU A 233 3.54 9.20 -4.69
CA GLU A 233 3.46 7.95 -3.95
C GLU A 233 4.83 7.34 -3.68
N PHE A 234 5.80 7.50 -4.58
CA PHE A 234 7.18 7.10 -4.36
C PHE A 234 7.78 7.77 -3.11
N TYR A 235 7.69 9.11 -3.01
CA TYR A 235 8.18 9.82 -1.82
C TYR A 235 7.36 9.45 -0.57
N GLY A 236 6.04 9.24 -0.70
CA GLY A 236 5.21 8.76 0.41
C GLY A 236 5.65 7.39 0.93
N ALA A 237 5.93 6.44 0.04
CA ALA A 237 6.41 5.10 0.40
C ALA A 237 7.80 5.15 1.05
N LEU A 238 8.72 5.93 0.49
CA LEU A 238 10.06 6.09 1.03
C LEU A 238 10.03 6.77 2.42
N ALA A 239 9.08 7.68 2.66
CA ALA A 239 8.88 8.29 3.97
C ALA A 239 8.43 7.28 5.02
N GLU A 240 7.45 6.41 4.70
CA GLU A 240 7.03 5.34 5.61
C GLU A 240 8.17 4.36 5.91
N LEU A 241 8.94 3.99 4.88
CA LEU A 241 10.12 3.15 5.03
C LEU A 241 11.15 3.79 5.97
N LEU A 242 11.40 5.10 5.84
CA LEU A 242 12.30 5.81 6.76
C LEU A 242 11.75 5.81 8.19
N MET A 243 10.45 6.04 8.37
CA MET A 243 9.82 6.06 9.69
C MET A 243 9.89 4.71 10.40
N GLU A 244 9.82 3.60 9.67
CA GLU A 244 9.94 2.25 10.25
C GLU A 244 11.26 2.06 11.03
N ARG A 245 12.34 2.75 10.63
CA ARG A 245 13.61 2.71 11.37
C ARG A 245 13.53 3.27 12.79
N TYR A 246 12.54 4.12 13.05
CA TYR A 246 12.33 4.79 14.32
C TYR A 246 11.09 4.26 15.04
N GLU A 247 10.41 3.26 14.48
CA GLU A 247 9.27 2.61 15.12
C GLU A 247 9.82 1.72 16.25
N GLU A 248 9.37 1.95 17.48
CA GLU A 248 9.64 1.03 18.59
C GLU A 248 8.76 -0.20 18.39
N ILE A 249 9.37 -1.38 18.36
CA ILE A 249 8.70 -2.62 17.97
C ILE A 249 8.63 -3.54 19.17
N THR A 250 7.41 -3.97 19.48
CA THR A 250 7.16 -5.09 20.37
C THR A 250 7.61 -6.39 19.70
N VAL A 251 8.84 -6.80 19.96
CA VAL A 251 9.33 -8.12 19.51
C VAL A 251 9.02 -9.16 20.58
N ALA A 252 8.63 -10.35 20.13
CA ALA A 252 8.47 -11.49 21.03
C ALA A 252 9.84 -12.05 21.42
N GLU A 253 10.01 -12.40 22.68
CA GLU A 253 11.21 -13.01 23.25
C GLU A 253 10.89 -14.39 23.81
N VAL A 254 11.85 -15.31 23.70
CA VAL A 254 11.73 -16.67 24.24
C VAL A 254 12.61 -16.81 25.48
N ASP A 255 12.02 -17.22 26.59
CA ASP A 255 12.73 -17.77 27.74
C ASP A 255 13.21 -19.17 27.39
N GLU A 256 14.49 -19.28 27.03
CA GLU A 256 15.09 -20.55 26.61
C GLU A 256 15.13 -21.61 27.71
N GLU A 257 15.05 -21.22 29.00
CA GLU A 257 15.06 -22.17 30.13
C GLU A 257 13.69 -22.80 30.34
N ARG A 258 12.61 -22.03 30.10
CA ARG A 258 11.23 -22.53 30.16
C ARG A 258 10.79 -23.22 28.86
N CYS A 259 11.49 -22.98 27.75
CA CYS A 259 11.13 -23.54 26.46
C CYS A 259 11.26 -25.07 26.42
N SER A 260 10.16 -25.77 26.13
CA SER A 260 10.14 -27.23 26.00
C SER A 260 10.42 -27.75 24.58
N GLY A 261 10.56 -26.86 23.59
CA GLY A 261 10.79 -27.25 22.21
C GLY A 261 9.58 -27.85 21.48
N CYS A 262 8.34 -27.64 21.96
CA CYS A 262 7.13 -28.30 21.44
C CYS A 262 6.63 -27.83 20.06
N GLU A 263 7.29 -26.86 19.42
CA GLU A 263 7.01 -26.34 18.06
C GLU A 263 5.63 -25.70 17.81
N GLN A 264 4.77 -25.51 18.82
CA GLN A 264 3.46 -24.90 18.60
C GLN A 264 3.57 -23.46 18.09
N CYS A 265 4.52 -22.70 18.64
CA CYS A 265 4.78 -21.33 18.22
C CYS A 265 5.29 -21.27 16.76
N LEU A 266 6.14 -22.22 16.34
CA LEU A 266 6.62 -22.35 14.97
C LEU A 266 5.46 -22.45 13.97
N ARG A 267 4.46 -23.28 14.27
CA ARG A 267 3.29 -23.48 13.39
C ARG A 267 2.25 -22.36 13.45
N ALA A 268 2.26 -21.59 14.53
CA ALA A 268 1.31 -20.52 14.76
C ALA A 268 1.71 -19.19 14.12
N CYS A 269 3.00 -18.96 13.85
CA CYS A 269 3.48 -17.70 13.27
C CYS A 269 3.14 -17.64 11.77
N PRO A 270 2.30 -16.70 11.30
CA PRO A 270 2.00 -16.58 9.87
C PRO A 270 3.13 -15.93 9.06
N HIS A 271 4.21 -15.51 9.73
CA HIS A 271 5.35 -14.80 9.12
C HIS A 271 6.65 -15.61 9.16
N ASP A 272 6.59 -16.89 9.56
CA ASP A 272 7.75 -17.78 9.66
C ASP A 272 8.93 -17.20 10.47
N ALA A 273 8.62 -16.33 11.45
CA ALA A 273 9.62 -15.62 12.25
C ALA A 273 10.26 -16.49 13.36
N ILE A 274 9.92 -17.78 13.44
CA ILE A 274 10.35 -18.66 14.53
C ILE A 274 11.13 -19.81 13.92
N ARG A 275 12.29 -20.10 14.51
CA ARG A 275 13.10 -21.27 14.17
C ARG A 275 13.39 -22.10 15.41
N MET A 276 13.56 -23.40 15.22
CA MET A 276 14.00 -24.30 16.28
C MET A 276 15.52 -24.45 16.19
N VAL A 277 16.22 -24.03 17.23
CA VAL A 277 17.68 -24.13 17.31
C VAL A 277 18.10 -25.20 18.30
N GLU A 278 19.17 -25.89 17.94
CA GLU A 278 19.75 -26.94 18.76
C GLU A 278 20.36 -26.35 20.04
N ARG A 279 19.94 -26.84 21.21
CA ARG A 279 20.54 -26.51 22.50
C ARG A 279 21.02 -27.79 23.17
N ARG A 280 22.33 -27.85 23.43
CA ARG A 280 22.91 -28.93 24.23
C ARG A 280 22.45 -28.74 25.68
N SER A 281 21.80 -29.77 26.24
CA SER A 281 21.54 -29.80 27.67
C SER A 281 22.88 -29.79 28.42
N LEU A 282 23.02 -28.91 29.40
CA LEU A 282 24.15 -28.97 30.33
C LEU A 282 23.98 -30.23 31.20
N PRO A 283 25.08 -30.93 31.53
CA PRO A 283 24.99 -32.07 32.42
C PRO A 283 24.48 -31.63 33.78
N LEU A 284 23.43 -32.29 34.28
CA LEU A 284 22.88 -32.03 35.60
C LEU A 284 23.93 -32.39 36.66
N LEU A 285 24.11 -31.51 37.66
CA LEU A 285 25.04 -31.75 38.78
C LEU A 285 24.61 -32.98 39.63
N PHE A 286 23.30 -33.31 39.62
CA PHE A 286 22.73 -34.46 40.29
C PHE A 286 21.62 -35.09 39.44
N GLY A 287 21.67 -36.42 39.25
CA GLY A 287 20.70 -37.21 38.45
C GLY A 287 21.29 -37.78 37.15
N PRO A 288 20.58 -38.69 36.46
CA PRO A 288 21.02 -39.16 35.14
C PRO A 288 21.01 -37.95 34.19
N SER A 289 22.19 -37.52 33.74
CA SER A 289 22.30 -36.48 32.71
C SER A 289 21.72 -37.05 31.42
N PRO A 290 20.59 -36.54 30.90
CA PRO A 290 20.25 -36.83 29.52
C PRO A 290 21.29 -36.08 28.69
N GLU A 291 22.30 -36.79 28.18
CA GLU A 291 23.03 -36.35 27.01
C GLU A 291 22.01 -36.31 25.87
N GLY A 292 21.36 -35.16 25.74
CA GLY A 292 20.19 -34.96 24.91
C GLY A 292 20.34 -33.68 24.14
N VAL A 293 20.22 -33.80 22.82
CA VAL A 293 20.06 -32.64 21.96
C VAL A 293 18.60 -32.17 22.13
N GLY A 294 18.40 -31.03 22.79
CA GLY A 294 17.10 -30.37 22.88
C GLY A 294 16.96 -29.29 21.81
N PHE A 295 15.72 -28.90 21.50
CA PHE A 295 15.46 -27.75 20.64
C PHE A 295 14.79 -26.64 21.42
N VAL A 296 15.23 -25.40 21.22
CA VAL A 296 14.58 -24.21 21.76
C VAL A 296 14.10 -23.33 20.61
N ALA A 297 12.99 -22.63 20.83
CA ALA A 297 12.49 -21.67 19.86
C ALA A 297 13.38 -20.41 19.91
N GLN A 298 13.75 -19.90 18.75
CA GLN A 298 14.42 -18.62 18.58
C GLN A 298 13.60 -17.77 17.60
N ILE A 299 13.41 -16.50 17.96
CA ILE A 299 12.64 -15.55 17.17
C ILE A 299 13.62 -14.74 16.32
N ASP A 300 13.32 -14.64 15.03
CA ASP A 300 13.96 -13.72 14.11
C ASP A 300 13.29 -12.35 14.25
N GLU A 301 14.03 -11.39 14.82
CA GLU A 301 13.51 -10.05 15.10
C GLU A 301 13.15 -9.28 13.82
N ASP A 302 13.76 -9.58 12.68
CA ASP A 302 13.51 -8.89 11.41
C ASP A 302 12.20 -9.36 10.77
N LEU A 303 11.85 -10.64 10.94
CA LEU A 303 10.60 -11.21 10.43
C LEU A 303 9.42 -11.03 11.40
N CYS A 304 9.69 -10.86 12.70
CA CYS A 304 8.65 -10.75 13.71
C CYS A 304 7.77 -9.50 13.50
N GLN A 305 6.45 -9.69 13.48
CA GLN A 305 5.46 -8.61 13.34
C GLN A 305 4.82 -8.17 14.67
N GLY A 306 5.28 -8.71 15.81
CA GLY A 306 4.71 -8.39 17.12
C GLY A 306 3.27 -8.87 17.34
N GLY A 307 2.78 -9.83 16.55
CA GLY A 307 1.38 -10.26 16.58
C GLY A 307 0.95 -11.05 17.83
N GLY A 308 1.86 -11.49 18.69
CA GLY A 308 1.55 -12.16 19.97
C GLY A 308 0.93 -13.57 19.90
N LEU A 309 0.65 -14.10 18.70
CA LEU A 309 0.10 -15.46 18.55
C LEU A 309 1.00 -16.53 19.18
N CYS A 310 2.31 -16.40 19.03
CA CYS A 310 3.29 -17.32 19.59
C CYS A 310 3.27 -17.38 21.12
N ALA A 311 3.05 -16.23 21.79
CA ALA A 311 2.88 -16.16 23.24
C ALA A 311 1.61 -16.89 23.67
N ASN A 312 0.48 -16.63 22.99
CA ASN A 312 -0.81 -17.23 23.31
C ASN A 312 -0.85 -18.76 23.14
N VAL A 313 -0.13 -19.32 22.16
CA VAL A 313 -0.10 -20.79 21.95
C VAL A 313 0.96 -21.49 22.80
N CYS A 314 1.82 -20.79 23.53
CA CYS A 314 2.91 -21.41 24.25
C CYS A 314 2.41 -22.12 25.53
N PRO A 315 2.41 -23.46 25.61
CA PRO A 315 1.91 -24.15 26.81
C PRO A 315 2.85 -24.00 28.01
N ALA A 316 4.14 -23.72 27.75
CA ALA A 316 5.14 -23.47 28.79
C ALA A 316 5.17 -22.00 29.23
N ASP A 317 4.41 -21.15 28.54
CA ASP A 317 4.36 -19.71 28.79
C ASP A 317 5.78 -19.08 28.75
N ALA A 318 6.59 -19.62 27.83
CA ALA A 318 8.00 -19.30 27.65
C ALA A 318 8.22 -18.17 26.63
N ILE A 319 7.17 -17.55 26.09
CA ILE A 319 7.27 -16.49 25.09
C ILE A 319 6.53 -15.27 25.60
N ARG A 320 7.19 -14.10 25.60
CA ARG A 320 6.61 -12.82 26.04
C ARG A 320 6.81 -11.74 24.99
N LEU A 321 5.98 -10.70 25.01
CA LEU A 321 6.15 -9.49 24.22
C LEU A 321 6.83 -8.43 25.10
N LYS A 322 7.91 -7.79 24.60
CA LYS A 322 8.75 -6.83 25.37
C LYS A 322 7.97 -5.74 26.12
N ASP A 323 6.80 -5.34 25.63
CA ASP A 323 6.07 -4.18 26.17
C ASP A 323 5.03 -4.53 27.27
N GLU A 324 4.91 -5.79 27.68
CA GLU A 324 3.92 -6.18 28.70
C GLU A 324 4.32 -5.76 30.14
N GLU A 325 5.56 -5.35 30.39
CA GLU A 325 6.01 -4.99 31.76
C GLU A 325 5.73 -3.53 32.18
N ASP A 326 5.36 -2.61 31.28
CA ASP A 326 5.15 -1.18 31.64
C ASP A 326 3.68 -0.73 31.77
N LEU A 327 2.70 -1.56 31.40
CA LEU A 327 1.27 -1.16 31.44
C LEU A 327 0.48 -1.69 32.65
N THR A 328 1.08 -2.48 33.54
CA THR A 328 0.39 -3.03 34.72
C THR A 328 0.40 -2.11 35.95
N THR A 329 0.87 -0.86 35.84
CA THR A 329 0.76 0.14 36.91
C THR A 329 -0.42 1.12 36.77
N PHE A 330 -1.49 0.75 36.06
CA PHE A 330 -2.79 1.32 36.40
C PHE A 330 -3.36 0.58 37.60
N GLN A 331 -2.91 0.98 38.80
CA GLN A 331 -3.65 0.71 40.02
C GLN A 331 -5.07 1.24 39.79
N THR A 332 -6.03 0.35 39.60
CA THR A 332 -7.45 0.68 39.70
C THR A 332 -7.62 1.43 41.03
N PRO A 333 -8.07 2.70 41.04
CA PRO A 333 -8.36 3.35 42.31
C PRO A 333 -9.38 2.46 43.02
N GLN A 334 -9.01 1.92 44.17
CA GLN A 334 -9.97 1.27 45.05
C GLN A 334 -11.08 2.30 45.28
N ALA A 335 -12.29 1.97 44.83
CA ALA A 335 -13.45 2.83 45.00
C ALA A 335 -13.56 3.19 46.48
N ALA A 336 -13.37 4.46 46.80
CA ALA A 336 -13.53 4.96 48.15
C ALA A 336 -14.96 4.62 48.63
N PRO A 337 -15.12 4.00 49.81
CA PRO A 337 -16.43 3.66 50.30
C PRO A 337 -17.19 4.92 50.71
N GLY A 338 -18.31 5.16 50.02
CA GLY A 338 -19.42 5.96 50.53
C GLY A 338 -19.50 7.39 49.99
N ALA A 339 -20.64 7.69 49.36
CA ALA A 339 -21.54 8.78 49.77
C ALA A 339 -22.44 9.16 48.60
N TYR A 340 -23.58 8.49 48.44
CA TYR A 340 -24.82 9.14 47.99
C TYR A 340 -26.01 8.45 48.66
N ALA A 341 -26.42 9.03 49.78
CA ALA A 341 -27.76 8.89 50.28
C ALA A 341 -28.69 9.64 49.31
N SER A 342 -29.67 8.95 48.76
CA SER A 342 -30.86 9.58 48.19
C SER A 342 -31.86 9.88 49.32
N PRO A 343 -32.70 10.91 49.18
CA PRO A 343 -33.67 11.29 50.21
C PRO A 343 -34.69 10.19 50.54
#